data_AF-A0A953KVK5-F1
#
_entry.id   AF-A0A953KVK5-F1
#
_cell.length_a   1.000
_cell.length_b   1.000
_cell.length_c   1.000
_cell.angle_alpha   90.00
_cell.angle_beta   90.00
_cell.angle_gamma   90.00
#
_symmetry.space_group_name_H-M   'P 1'
#
loop_
_entity.id
_entity.type
_entity.pdbx_description
1 polymer ?
#
loop_
_entity_poly.entity_id
_entity_poly.type
_entity_poly.pdbx_seq_one_letter_code
_entity_poly.pdbx_strand_id
1 'polypeptide(L)'
;MNDTIAPQPLILTPMEARILGSLMEKELATADNYPLTLNSLTLACNQKSSREPVMNLSLAEVNHCVSELAERELARIDYGDRAQRISQRLRQALKIDRRAQAVLAVLMLRRPQTLNEIRIRTERMVAFEGMEEIQQILTRFMQRQPPLAMCLPRGAGQREDRYAHLLCGEPEIEVLAVETETPRRSPSVDPDRLEQLEARVATLERQVAELLDKISE
;
A
#
# COMPACT_ATOMS: atom_id res chain seq x y z
N MET A 1 -3.84 -41.20 12.64
CA MET A 1 -3.81 -40.27 11.50
C MET A 1 -3.87 -38.88 12.10
N ASN A 2 -2.71 -38.26 12.32
CA ASN A 2 -2.68 -36.84 12.67
C ASN A 2 -2.85 -36.11 11.34
N ASP A 3 -4.04 -35.58 11.10
CA ASP A 3 -4.24 -34.58 10.06
C ASP A 3 -3.37 -33.37 10.47
N THR A 4 -2.20 -33.26 9.84
CA THR A 4 -1.37 -32.07 9.91
C THR A 4 -2.16 -30.97 9.24
N ILE A 5 -2.96 -30.23 10.01
CA ILE A 5 -3.65 -29.03 9.56
C ILE A 5 -2.55 -28.10 9.04
N ALA A 6 -2.45 -27.96 7.72
CA ALA A 6 -1.52 -27.03 7.11
C ALA A 6 -1.79 -25.63 7.71
N PRO A 7 -0.74 -24.88 8.08
CA PRO A 7 -0.93 -23.56 8.66
C PRO A 7 -1.75 -22.70 7.69
N GLN A 8 -2.91 -22.21 8.15
CA GLN A 8 -3.79 -21.41 7.30
C GLN A 8 -3.07 -20.10 6.92
N PRO A 9 -3.25 -19.61 5.67
CA PRO A 9 -2.64 -18.38 5.24
C PRO A 9 -3.15 -17.20 6.07
N LEU A 10 -2.23 -16.32 6.47
CA LEU A 10 -2.58 -15.04 7.06
C LEU A 10 -3.22 -14.17 5.97
N ILE A 11 -4.53 -13.98 6.06
CA ILE A 11 -5.28 -13.08 5.18
C ILE A 11 -5.57 -11.78 5.92
N LEU A 12 -5.22 -10.68 5.26
CA LEU A 12 -5.42 -9.30 5.70
C LEU A 12 -6.42 -8.62 4.78
N THR A 13 -7.19 -7.68 5.32
CA THR A 13 -7.92 -6.72 4.50
C THR A 13 -6.96 -5.68 3.90
N PRO A 14 -7.35 -4.96 2.82
CA PRO A 14 -6.53 -3.87 2.29
C PRO A 14 -6.19 -2.79 3.31
N MET A 15 -7.09 -2.52 4.27
CA MET A 15 -6.88 -1.55 5.34
C MET A 15 -5.87 -2.06 6.38
N GLU A 16 -5.97 -3.33 6.76
CA GLU A 16 -5.01 -3.98 7.66
C GLU A 16 -3.60 -3.99 7.06
N ALA A 17 -3.49 -4.36 5.77
CA ALA A 17 -2.23 -4.33 5.05
C ALA A 17 -1.66 -2.91 4.94
N ARG A 18 -2.51 -1.89 4.73
CA ARG A 18 -2.08 -0.48 4.74
C ARG A 18 -1.50 -0.07 6.09
N ILE A 19 -2.18 -0.42 7.19
CA ILE A 19 -1.78 -0.06 8.55
C ILE A 19 -0.48 -0.77 8.94
N LEU A 20 -0.41 -2.09 8.77
CA LEU A 20 0.79 -2.88 9.08
C LEU A 20 1.97 -2.48 8.20
N GLY A 21 1.75 -2.29 6.90
CA GLY A 21 2.78 -1.81 5.98
C GLY A 21 3.31 -0.42 6.37
N SER A 22 2.42 0.48 6.81
CA SER A 22 2.82 1.82 7.27
C SER A 22 3.65 1.76 8.56
N LEU A 23 3.26 0.91 9.52
CA LEU A 23 4.03 0.70 10.74
C LEU A 23 5.41 0.08 10.43
N MET A 24 5.47 -0.95 9.58
CA MET A 24 6.73 -1.59 9.16
C MET A 24 7.66 -0.61 8.45
N GLU A 25 7.12 0.27 7.60
CA GLU A 25 7.87 1.34 6.94
C GLU A 25 8.42 2.34 7.95
N LYS A 26 7.57 2.87 8.84
CA LYS A 26 7.98 3.90 9.80
C LYS A 26 8.92 3.40 10.89
N GLU A 27 8.84 2.12 11.26
CA GLU A 27 9.83 1.51 12.17
C GLU A 27 11.25 1.55 11.61
N LEU A 28 11.40 1.37 10.29
CA LEU A 28 12.71 1.38 9.63
C LEU A 28 13.15 2.77 9.21
N ALA A 29 12.27 3.54 8.56
CA ALA A 29 12.63 4.82 7.95
C ALA A 29 12.60 6.00 8.95
N THR A 30 11.90 5.88 10.07
CA THR A 30 11.70 6.96 11.04
C THR A 30 11.70 6.43 12.48
N ALA A 31 12.75 5.70 12.86
CA ALA A 31 12.84 5.01 14.15
C ALA A 31 12.65 5.95 15.36
N ASP A 32 13.13 7.20 15.28
CA ASP A 32 13.00 8.20 16.36
C ASP A 32 11.54 8.55 16.68
N ASN A 33 10.64 8.39 15.71
CA ASN A 33 9.21 8.70 15.86
C ASN A 33 8.37 7.45 16.15
N TYR A 34 9.01 6.26 16.23
CA TYR A 34 8.35 4.98 16.46
C TYR A 34 8.49 4.54 17.92
N PRO A 35 7.45 3.98 18.58
CA PRO A 35 6.12 3.63 18.06
C PRO A 35 5.24 4.86 17.75
N LEU A 36 4.36 4.71 16.76
CA LEU A 36 3.52 5.82 16.25
C LEU A 36 2.35 6.10 17.19
N THR A 37 1.93 7.37 17.26
CA THR A 37 0.60 7.69 17.80
C THR A 37 -0.49 7.34 16.78
N LEU A 38 -1.75 7.24 17.21
CA LEU A 38 -2.87 7.01 16.29
C LEU A 38 -2.96 8.07 15.17
N ASN A 39 -2.74 9.35 15.52
CA ASN A 39 -2.73 10.44 14.54
C ASN A 39 -1.58 10.29 13.53
N SER A 40 -0.37 10.01 14.01
CA SER A 40 0.80 9.79 13.15
C SER A 40 0.63 8.58 12.23
N LEU A 41 -0.01 7.51 12.71
CA LEU A 41 -0.33 6.33 11.91
C LEU A 41 -1.38 6.64 10.84
N THR A 42 -2.43 7.39 11.18
CA THR A 42 -3.46 7.81 10.22
C THR A 42 -2.86 8.64 9.10
N LEU A 43 -2.00 9.61 9.44
CA LEU A 43 -1.23 10.39 8.46
C LEU A 43 -0.31 9.51 7.61
N ALA A 44 0.32 8.49 8.19
CA ALA A 44 1.15 7.54 7.46
C ALA A 44 0.33 6.66 6.49
N CYS A 45 -0.90 6.29 6.83
CA CYS A 45 -1.76 5.50 5.95
C CYS A 45 -2.27 6.30 4.74
N ASN A 46 -2.46 7.61 4.93
CA ASN A 46 -3.04 8.54 3.94
C ASN A 46 -1.98 9.35 3.17
N GLN A 47 -0.70 8.98 3.23
CA GLN A 47 0.34 9.70 2.48
C GLN A 47 0.05 9.66 0.98
N LYS A 48 0.19 10.80 0.29
CA LYS A 48 0.02 10.91 -1.17
C LYS A 48 1.16 10.24 -1.94
N SER A 49 2.33 10.16 -1.34
CA SER A 49 3.50 9.46 -1.88
C SER A 49 3.66 8.12 -1.20
N SER A 50 4.28 7.18 -1.91
CA SER A 50 4.57 5.85 -1.38
C SER A 50 3.35 5.00 -1.00
N ARG A 51 2.17 5.36 -1.50
CA ARG A 51 0.92 4.62 -1.32
C ARG A 51 0.26 4.41 -2.68
N GLU A 52 0.00 3.15 -3.03
CA GLU A 52 -0.78 2.82 -4.21
C GLU A 52 -1.74 1.67 -3.85
N PRO A 53 -3.06 1.90 -3.76
CA PRO A 53 -3.76 3.17 -4.01
C PRO A 53 -3.59 4.18 -2.86
N VAL A 54 -3.77 5.47 -3.14
CA VAL A 54 -3.89 6.48 -2.07
C VAL A 54 -5.22 6.25 -1.36
N MET A 55 -5.20 6.23 -0.02
CA MET A 55 -6.40 6.08 0.82
C MET A 55 -6.67 7.37 1.59
N ASN A 56 -7.90 7.51 2.07
CA ASN A 56 -8.32 8.58 2.97
C ASN A 56 -9.06 7.98 4.16
N LEU A 57 -8.32 7.30 5.03
CA LEU A 57 -8.85 6.65 6.22
C LEU A 57 -9.10 7.68 7.33
N SER A 58 -10.24 7.59 7.99
CA SER A 58 -10.56 8.36 9.18
C SER A 58 -9.81 7.82 10.41
N LEU A 59 -9.69 8.67 11.43
CA LEU A 59 -9.08 8.28 12.71
C LEU A 59 -9.81 7.11 13.37
N ALA A 60 -11.13 7.06 13.25
CA ALA A 60 -11.97 6.01 13.82
C ALA A 60 -11.76 4.66 13.13
N GLU A 61 -11.70 4.64 11.78
CA GLU A 61 -11.42 3.43 11.01
C GLU A 61 -10.04 2.85 11.35
N VAL A 62 -9.01 3.71 11.44
CA VAL A 62 -7.66 3.27 11.82
C VAL A 62 -7.64 2.72 13.24
N ASN A 63 -8.32 3.37 14.19
CA ASN A 63 -8.36 2.91 15.58
C ASN A 63 -9.06 1.55 15.73
N HIS A 64 -10.18 1.37 15.02
CA HIS A 64 -10.91 0.11 15.02
C HIS A 64 -10.05 -1.01 14.44
N CYS A 65 -9.48 -0.80 13.25
CA CYS A 65 -8.63 -1.78 12.57
C CYS A 65 -7.36 -2.13 13.40
N VAL A 66 -6.74 -1.14 14.06
CA VAL A 66 -5.61 -1.40 14.97
C VAL A 66 -6.01 -2.26 16.17
N SER A 67 -7.23 -2.11 16.68
CA SER A 67 -7.73 -2.94 17.78
C SER A 67 -7.90 -4.39 17.34
N GLU A 68 -8.50 -4.63 16.17
CA GLU A 68 -8.62 -5.98 15.58
C GLU A 68 -7.24 -6.62 15.31
N LEU A 69 -6.29 -5.84 14.81
CA LEU A 69 -4.91 -6.29 14.61
C LEU A 69 -4.20 -6.62 15.93
N ALA A 70 -4.52 -5.91 17.02
CA ALA A 70 -3.95 -6.18 18.34
C ALA A 70 -4.51 -7.48 18.94
N GLU A 71 -5.81 -7.76 18.76
CA GLU A 71 -6.45 -9.02 19.15
C GLU A 71 -5.81 -10.23 18.44
N ARG A 72 -5.39 -10.04 17.18
CA ARG A 72 -4.66 -11.04 16.38
C ARG A 72 -3.15 -11.07 16.64
N GLU A 73 -2.67 -10.30 17.62
CA GLU A 73 -1.25 -10.13 17.96
C GLU A 73 -0.34 -9.62 16.81
N LEU A 74 -0.91 -9.02 15.78
CA LEU A 74 -0.19 -8.45 14.62
C LEU A 74 0.24 -7.01 14.86
N ALA A 75 -0.39 -6.33 15.82
CA ALA A 75 -0.01 -5.02 16.34
C ALA A 75 0.03 -5.05 17.87
N ARG A 76 0.61 -4.02 18.47
CA ARG A 76 0.62 -3.78 19.91
C ARG A 76 0.24 -2.34 20.18
N ILE A 77 -0.68 -2.14 21.12
CA ILE A 77 -1.09 -0.84 21.64
C ILE A 77 -0.53 -0.71 23.05
N ASP A 78 0.30 0.30 23.29
CA ASP A 78 0.78 0.70 24.61
C ASP A 78 0.04 1.96 25.03
N TYR A 79 -0.77 1.86 26.08
CA TYR A 79 -1.50 2.98 26.66
C TYR A 79 -0.58 3.74 27.62
N GLY A 80 0.02 4.82 27.14
CA GLY A 80 0.79 5.75 27.97
C GLY A 80 -0.04 6.95 28.40
N ASP A 81 0.44 7.69 29.40
CA ASP A 81 -0.27 8.82 30.02
C ASP A 81 -0.71 9.94 29.06
N ARG A 82 0.05 10.15 27.97
CA ARG A 82 -0.20 11.26 27.03
C ARG A 82 -0.96 10.84 25.77
N ALA A 83 -0.69 9.62 25.28
CA ALA A 83 -1.27 9.10 24.05
C ALA A 83 -1.00 7.60 23.93
N GLN A 84 -1.91 6.90 23.27
CA GLN A 84 -1.65 5.52 22.84
C GLN A 84 -0.52 5.47 21.81
N ARG A 85 0.34 4.46 21.94
CA ARG A 85 1.47 4.18 21.06
C ARG A 85 1.26 2.83 20.38
N ILE A 86 1.42 2.78 19.07
CA ILE A 86 1.10 1.63 18.23
C ILE A 86 2.39 1.13 17.57
N SER A 87 2.67 -0.16 17.72
CA SER A 87 3.79 -0.86 17.09
C SER A 87 3.32 -2.10 16.32
N GLN A 88 4.02 -2.45 15.24
CA GLN A 88 3.79 -3.69 14.51
C GLN A 88 4.44 -4.89 15.21
N ARG A 89 3.78 -6.04 15.11
CA ARG A 89 4.31 -7.37 15.46
C ARG A 89 4.32 -8.33 14.27
N LEU A 90 3.88 -7.88 13.09
CA LEU A 90 3.83 -8.68 11.87
C LEU A 90 5.21 -9.26 11.51
N ARG A 91 6.31 -8.52 11.71
CA ARG A 91 7.67 -9.03 11.48
C ARG A 91 7.97 -10.28 12.31
N GLN A 92 7.60 -10.26 13.59
CA GLN A 92 7.78 -11.35 14.53
C GLN A 92 6.85 -12.52 14.20
N ALA A 93 5.57 -12.23 13.90
CA ALA A 93 4.59 -13.22 13.49
C ALA A 93 5.05 -13.97 12.22
N LEU A 94 5.60 -13.24 11.24
CA LEU A 94 6.15 -13.80 10.02
C LEU A 94 7.56 -14.36 10.19
N LYS A 95 8.25 -14.14 11.31
CA LYS A 95 9.65 -14.58 11.55
C LYS A 95 10.60 -14.11 10.44
N ILE A 96 10.52 -12.83 10.07
CA ILE A 96 11.38 -12.22 9.03
C ILE A 96 12.37 -11.23 9.64
N ASP A 97 13.52 -11.04 8.97
CA ASP A 97 14.53 -10.05 9.36
C ASP A 97 14.14 -8.62 8.91
N ARG A 98 14.97 -7.62 9.27
CA ARG A 98 14.70 -6.20 8.93
C ARG A 98 14.76 -5.92 7.43
N ARG A 99 15.58 -6.64 6.66
CA ARG A 99 15.69 -6.43 5.21
C ARG A 99 14.49 -7.02 4.49
N ALA A 100 14.06 -8.21 4.88
CA ALA A 100 12.82 -8.81 4.45
C ALA A 100 11.60 -7.97 4.84
N GLN A 101 11.57 -7.38 6.04
CA GLN A 101 10.56 -6.39 6.43
C GLN A 101 10.50 -5.22 5.45
N ALA A 102 11.66 -4.68 5.04
CA ALA A 102 11.69 -3.54 4.12
C ALA A 102 11.06 -3.87 2.77
N VAL A 103 11.45 -5.01 2.19
CA VAL A 103 10.87 -5.52 0.92
C VAL A 103 9.37 -5.74 1.05
N LEU A 104 8.93 -6.42 2.11
CA LEU A 104 7.52 -6.75 2.30
C LEU A 104 6.66 -5.49 2.51
N ALA A 105 7.15 -4.50 3.27
CA ALA A 105 6.44 -3.24 3.46
C ALA A 105 6.25 -2.48 2.14
N VAL A 106 7.26 -2.46 1.26
CA VAL A 106 7.14 -1.86 -0.08
C VAL A 106 6.08 -2.58 -0.92
N LEU A 107 6.06 -3.91 -0.89
CA LEU A 107 5.05 -4.70 -1.60
C LEU A 107 3.64 -4.48 -1.05
N MET A 108 3.47 -4.33 0.27
CA MET A 108 2.15 -4.11 0.90
C MET A 108 1.60 -2.69 0.67
N LEU A 109 2.48 -1.70 0.52
CA LEU A 109 2.08 -0.30 0.42
C LEU A 109 1.86 0.16 -1.03
N ARG A 110 2.23 -0.67 -2.02
CA ARG A 110 2.24 -0.30 -3.42
C ARG A 110 1.79 -1.46 -4.31
N ARG A 111 1.41 -1.13 -5.54
CA ARG A 111 1.13 -2.08 -6.63
C ARG A 111 2.35 -2.96 -6.94
N PRO A 112 2.19 -4.08 -7.67
CA PRO A 112 3.29 -5.00 -7.98
C PRO A 112 4.55 -4.31 -8.53
N GLN A 113 5.70 -4.69 -7.99
CA GLN A 113 6.96 -3.95 -8.11
C GLN A 113 8.00 -4.73 -8.91
N THR A 114 8.78 -4.05 -9.75
CA THR A 114 10.01 -4.65 -10.29
C THR A 114 11.12 -4.65 -9.26
N LEU A 115 12.14 -5.49 -9.47
CA LEU A 115 13.28 -5.59 -8.54
C LEU A 115 13.96 -4.23 -8.32
N ASN A 116 14.10 -3.41 -9.37
CA ASN A 116 14.77 -2.12 -9.28
C ASN A 116 13.91 -1.08 -8.55
N GLU A 117 12.58 -1.14 -8.74
CA GLU A 117 11.64 -0.31 -7.97
C GLU A 117 11.74 -0.63 -6.47
N ILE A 118 11.80 -1.92 -6.10
CA ILE A 118 11.96 -2.33 -4.69
C ILE A 118 13.25 -1.73 -4.13
N ARG A 119 14.39 -1.91 -4.80
CA ARG A 119 15.68 -1.39 -4.34
C ARG A 119 15.64 0.12 -4.06
N ILE A 120 15.14 0.90 -5.01
CA ILE A 120 15.04 2.35 -4.88
C ILE A 120 14.11 2.73 -3.72
N ARG A 121 12.97 2.04 -3.58
CA ARG A 121 11.93 2.38 -2.61
C ARG A 121 12.30 1.96 -1.19
N THR A 122 13.17 0.97 -1.02
CA THR A 122 13.68 0.55 0.28
C THR A 122 14.88 1.35 0.78
N GLU A 123 15.50 2.19 -0.06
CA GLU A 123 16.76 2.90 0.26
C GLU A 123 16.71 3.71 1.57
N ARG A 124 15.57 4.32 1.87
CA ARG A 124 15.35 5.09 3.12
C ARG A 124 15.04 4.22 4.34
N MET A 125 14.82 2.93 4.16
CA MET A 125 14.47 1.98 5.22
C MET A 125 15.69 1.15 5.61
N VAL A 126 16.41 0.62 4.61
CA VAL A 126 17.61 -0.19 4.81
C VAL A 126 18.46 -0.20 3.54
N ALA A 127 19.78 -0.20 3.71
CA ALA A 127 20.71 -0.38 2.60
C ALA A 127 20.83 -1.87 2.23
N PHE A 128 20.78 -2.14 0.93
CA PHE A 128 21.05 -3.44 0.33
C PHE A 128 22.41 -3.42 -0.35
N GLU A 129 23.16 -4.52 -0.28
CA GLU A 129 24.47 -4.64 -0.93
C GLU A 129 24.35 -4.71 -2.46
N GLY A 130 23.22 -5.22 -2.94
CA GLY A 130 22.91 -5.31 -4.35
C GLY A 130 21.51 -5.84 -4.62
N MET A 131 21.16 -5.93 -5.90
CA MET A 131 19.87 -6.45 -6.35
C MET A 131 19.70 -7.94 -6.05
N GLU A 132 20.81 -8.68 -5.98
CA GLU A 132 20.82 -10.11 -5.67
C GLU A 132 20.28 -10.41 -4.27
N GLU A 133 20.60 -9.58 -3.27
CA GLU A 133 20.08 -9.74 -1.90
C GLU A 133 18.55 -9.63 -1.86
N ILE A 134 17.98 -8.67 -2.61
CA ILE A 134 16.52 -8.50 -2.74
C ILE A 134 15.91 -9.71 -3.46
N GLN A 135 16.56 -10.20 -4.52
CA GLN A 135 16.09 -11.37 -5.25
C GLN A 135 16.10 -12.64 -4.38
N GLN A 136 17.11 -12.82 -3.53
CA GLN A 136 17.16 -13.91 -2.55
C GLN A 136 16.04 -13.80 -1.50
N ILE A 137 15.71 -12.58 -1.04
CA ILE A 137 14.56 -12.35 -0.14
C ILE A 137 13.25 -12.74 -0.83
N LEU A 138 13.02 -12.28 -2.07
CA LEU A 138 11.81 -12.60 -2.83
C LEU A 138 11.69 -14.10 -3.09
N THR A 139 12.80 -14.76 -3.42
CA THR A 139 12.87 -16.21 -3.59
C THR A 139 12.47 -16.92 -2.29
N ARG A 140 13.03 -16.49 -1.15
CA ARG A 140 12.65 -17.01 0.16
C ARG A 140 11.16 -16.80 0.46
N PHE A 141 10.58 -15.64 0.11
CA PHE A 141 9.15 -15.37 0.28
C PHE A 141 8.25 -16.31 -0.54
N MET A 142 8.62 -16.58 -1.80
CA MET A 142 7.89 -17.50 -2.68
C MET A 142 8.00 -18.96 -2.23
N GLN A 143 9.11 -19.34 -1.60
CA GLN A 143 9.36 -20.72 -1.12
C GLN A 143 8.71 -21.04 0.23
N ARG A 144 8.12 -20.05 0.93
CA ARG A 144 7.45 -20.31 2.22
C ARG A 144 6.16 -21.08 2.04
N GLN A 145 5.73 -21.74 3.11
CA GLN A 145 4.40 -22.34 3.23
C GLN A 145 3.72 -21.78 4.49
N PRO A 146 2.72 -20.88 4.34
CA PRO A 146 2.22 -20.28 3.10
C PRO A 146 3.22 -19.29 2.45
N PRO A 147 3.18 -19.08 1.12
CA PRO A 147 4.03 -18.11 0.44
C PRO A 147 3.63 -16.68 0.81
N LEU A 148 4.61 -15.77 0.89
CA LEU A 148 4.37 -14.36 1.22
C LEU A 148 4.30 -13.44 0.01
N ALA A 149 4.87 -13.87 -1.11
CA ALA A 149 4.91 -13.13 -2.35
C ALA A 149 4.87 -14.08 -3.53
N MET A 150 4.57 -13.55 -4.72
CA MET A 150 4.65 -14.24 -6.00
C MET A 150 5.30 -13.36 -7.06
N CYS A 151 5.93 -13.99 -8.04
CA CYS A 151 6.27 -13.34 -9.30
C CYS A 151 5.06 -13.42 -10.24
N LEU A 152 4.63 -12.29 -10.78
CA LEU A 152 3.50 -12.23 -11.70
C LEU A 152 3.89 -12.70 -13.10
N PRO A 153 2.99 -13.35 -13.85
CA PRO A 153 3.23 -13.68 -15.24
C PRO A 153 3.46 -12.40 -16.05
N ARG A 154 4.39 -12.44 -17.00
CA ARG A 154 4.73 -11.28 -17.83
C ARG A 154 3.57 -10.96 -18.78
N GLY A 155 3.07 -9.73 -18.73
CA GLY A 155 2.20 -9.18 -19.76
C GLY A 155 2.94 -8.98 -21.08
N ALA A 156 2.21 -8.93 -22.20
CA ALA A 156 2.80 -8.68 -23.52
C ALA A 156 3.61 -7.37 -23.51
N GLY A 157 4.88 -7.41 -23.90
CA GLY A 157 5.78 -6.25 -23.92
C GLY A 157 6.47 -5.91 -22.60
N GLN A 158 6.18 -6.59 -21.48
CA GLN A 158 6.92 -6.40 -20.24
C GLN A 158 8.27 -7.12 -20.26
N ARG A 159 9.36 -6.35 -20.04
CA ARG A 159 10.73 -6.86 -20.02
C ARG A 159 11.22 -7.28 -18.63
N GLU A 160 10.61 -6.78 -17.56
CA GLU A 160 11.02 -7.00 -16.18
C GLU A 160 9.96 -7.77 -15.39
N ASP A 161 10.42 -8.66 -14.51
CA ASP A 161 9.55 -9.40 -13.59
C ASP A 161 8.97 -8.47 -12.51
N ARG A 162 7.69 -8.66 -12.19
CA ARG A 162 6.99 -7.93 -11.12
C ARG A 162 6.59 -8.86 -9.99
N TYR A 163 6.71 -8.36 -8.78
CA TYR A 163 6.43 -9.11 -7.56
C TYR A 163 5.27 -8.46 -6.80
N ALA A 164 4.39 -9.30 -6.26
CA ALA A 164 3.25 -8.91 -5.42
C ALA A 164 3.28 -9.71 -4.12
N HIS A 165 2.76 -9.13 -3.02
CA HIS A 165 2.57 -9.90 -1.79
C HIS A 165 1.26 -10.72 -1.84
N LEU A 166 1.16 -11.76 -1.02
CA LEU A 166 0.00 -12.66 -0.94
C LEU A 166 -0.80 -12.51 0.36
N LEU A 167 -0.41 -11.59 1.22
CA LEU A 167 -1.07 -11.35 2.52
C LEU A 167 -2.53 -10.84 2.40
N CYS A 168 -2.98 -10.40 1.22
CA CYS A 168 -4.38 -10.04 0.97
C CYS A 168 -5.10 -11.07 0.07
N GLY A 169 -4.54 -12.27 -0.08
CA GLY A 169 -4.95 -13.25 -1.10
C GLY A 169 -4.16 -13.10 -2.40
N GLU A 170 -4.52 -13.91 -3.39
CA GLU A 170 -3.90 -13.85 -4.72
C GLU A 170 -4.39 -12.59 -5.47
N PRO A 171 -3.47 -11.79 -6.04
CA PRO A 171 -3.85 -10.61 -6.79
C PRO A 171 -4.57 -10.98 -8.10
N GLU A 172 -5.64 -10.26 -8.43
CA GLU A 172 -6.34 -10.40 -9.71
C GLU A 172 -5.45 -9.91 -10.87
N ILE A 173 -4.82 -10.86 -11.56
CA ILE A 173 -3.77 -10.61 -12.58
C ILE A 173 -4.32 -9.81 -13.78
N GLU A 174 -5.57 -10.03 -14.17
CA GLU A 174 -6.21 -9.38 -15.33
C GLU A 174 -6.40 -7.86 -15.11
N VAL A 175 -6.76 -7.45 -13.90
CA VAL A 175 -6.92 -6.02 -13.53
C VAL A 175 -5.56 -5.33 -13.47
N LEU A 176 -4.52 -6.03 -13.01
CA LEU A 176 -3.17 -5.50 -12.87
C LEU A 176 -2.46 -5.27 -14.22
N ALA A 177 -2.75 -6.08 -15.24
CA ALA A 177 -2.22 -5.87 -16.59
C ALA A 177 -2.72 -4.54 -17.19
N VAL A 178 -4.01 -4.25 -17.03
CA VAL A 178 -4.65 -3.02 -17.54
C VAL A 178 -4.14 -1.77 -16.79
N GLU A 179 -3.95 -1.84 -15.48
CA GLU A 179 -3.43 -0.70 -14.68
C GLU A 179 -1.92 -0.45 -14.85
N THR A 180 -1.16 -1.45 -15.31
CA THR A 180 0.29 -1.32 -15.53
C THR A 180 0.64 -0.90 -16.96
N GLU A 181 -0.24 -1.17 -17.93
CA GLU A 181 -0.12 -0.68 -19.31
C GLU A 181 -0.40 0.82 -19.45
N THR A 182 -1.13 1.43 -18.52
CA THR A 182 -1.21 2.90 -18.48
C THR A 182 0.13 3.48 -18.04
N PRO A 183 0.94 4.09 -18.93
CA PRO A 183 2.04 4.90 -18.46
C PRO A 183 1.40 6.06 -17.71
N ARG A 184 1.93 6.40 -16.53
CA ARG A 184 1.72 7.74 -15.97
C ARG A 184 2.42 8.76 -16.87
N ARG A 185 1.87 9.00 -18.06
CA ARG A 185 1.79 10.37 -18.53
C ARG A 185 0.94 11.06 -17.47
N SER A 186 1.49 12.10 -16.83
CA SER A 186 0.66 13.24 -16.42
C SER A 186 -0.36 13.41 -17.55
N PRO A 187 -1.68 13.50 -17.31
CA PRO A 187 -2.57 13.79 -18.42
C PRO A 187 -2.01 15.08 -19.02
N SER A 188 -1.37 14.97 -20.18
CA SER A 188 -1.20 16.10 -21.06
C SER A 188 -2.66 16.43 -21.31
N VAL A 189 -3.14 17.46 -20.61
CA VAL A 189 -4.47 17.97 -20.83
C VAL A 189 -4.47 18.26 -22.32
N ASP A 190 -5.21 17.44 -23.05
CA ASP A 190 -5.36 17.62 -24.48
C ASP A 190 -5.93 19.03 -24.64
N PRO A 191 -5.19 19.99 -25.23
CA PRO A 191 -5.62 21.38 -25.25
C PRO A 191 -7.02 21.52 -25.85
N ASP A 192 -7.37 20.65 -26.81
CA ASP A 192 -8.71 20.56 -27.39
C ASP A 192 -9.77 20.14 -26.37
N ARG A 193 -9.43 19.27 -25.43
CA ARG A 193 -10.33 18.83 -24.36
C ARG A 193 -10.47 19.89 -23.27
N LEU A 194 -9.42 20.68 -23.01
CA LEU A 194 -9.51 21.83 -22.10
C LEU A 194 -10.45 22.89 -22.68
N GLU A 195 -10.26 23.23 -23.96
CA GLU A 195 -11.09 24.22 -24.65
C GLU A 195 -12.56 23.77 -24.73
N GLN A 196 -12.82 22.48 -24.98
CA GLN A 196 -14.17 21.92 -24.93
C GLN A 196 -14.80 21.98 -23.53
N LEU A 197 -14.01 21.74 -22.48
CA LEU A 197 -14.49 21.81 -21.10
C LEU A 197 -14.77 23.26 -20.69
N GLU A 198 -13.92 24.21 -21.04
CA GLU A 198 -14.11 25.64 -20.79
C GLU A 198 -15.36 26.17 -21.53
N ALA A 199 -15.56 25.81 -22.79
CA ALA A 199 -16.76 26.17 -23.55
C ALA A 199 -18.04 25.59 -22.90
N ARG A 200 -17.96 24.37 -22.36
CA ARG A 200 -19.09 23.72 -21.69
C ARG A 200 -19.39 24.35 -20.35
N VAL A 201 -18.37 24.74 -19.57
CA VAL A 201 -18.53 25.49 -18.32
C VAL A 201 -19.17 26.85 -18.60
N ALA A 202 -18.68 27.62 -19.58
CA ALA A 202 -19.25 28.91 -19.94
C ALA A 202 -20.72 28.80 -20.40
N THR A 203 -21.08 27.69 -21.06
CA THR A 203 -22.47 27.42 -21.45
C THR A 203 -23.35 27.09 -20.24
N LEU A 204 -22.85 26.24 -19.33
CA LEU A 204 -23.57 25.88 -18.11
C LEU A 204 -23.75 27.07 -17.18
N GLU A 205 -22.74 27.92 -17.02
CA GLU A 205 -22.83 29.15 -16.22
C GLU A 205 -23.91 30.10 -16.77
N ARG A 206 -24.00 30.24 -18.08
CA ARG A 206 -25.05 31.04 -18.73
C ARG A 206 -26.43 30.44 -18.51
N GLN A 207 -26.57 29.12 -18.64
CA GLN A 207 -27.83 28.42 -18.40
C GLN A 207 -28.26 28.52 -16.93
N VAL A 208 -27.31 28.43 -15.98
CA VAL A 208 -27.59 28.63 -14.55
C VAL A 208 -28.02 30.07 -14.28
N ALA A 209 -27.37 31.06 -14.89
CA ALA A 209 -27.77 32.47 -14.76
C ALA A 209 -29.18 32.71 -15.30
N GLU A 210 -29.52 32.20 -16.49
CA GLU A 210 -30.86 32.31 -17.07
C GLU A 210 -31.93 31.60 -16.24
N LEU A 211 -31.61 30.44 -15.66
CA LEU A 211 -32.53 29.70 -14.80
C LEU A 211 -32.74 30.41 -13.46
N LEU A 212 -31.69 30.99 -12.88
CA LEU A 212 -31.81 31.78 -11.65
C LEU A 212 -32.67 33.02 -11.89
N ASP A 213 -32.47 33.73 -13.00
CA ASP A 213 -33.24 34.93 -13.36
C ASP A 213 -34.75 34.62 -13.49
N LYS A 214 -35.08 33.49 -14.15
CA LYS A 214 -36.47 32.99 -14.29
C LYS A 214 -37.10 32.49 -12.99
N ILE A 215 -36.31 32.14 -11.98
CA ILE A 215 -36.82 31.73 -10.66
C ILE A 215 -37.02 32.97 -9.77
N SER A 216 -36.38 34.10 -10.08
CA SER A 216 -36.52 35.38 -9.37
C SER A 216 -37.60 36.32 -9.93
N GLU A 217 -38.24 35.99 -11.06
CA GLU A 217 -39.54 36.54 -11.51
C GLU A 217 -40.73 35.75 -10.93
#